data_AF-A0A2E0Z530-F1
#
_entry.id   AF-A0A2E0Z530-F1
#
_cell.length_a   1.000
_cell.length_b   1.000
_cell.length_c   1.000
_cell.angle_alpha   90.00
_cell.angle_beta   90.00
_cell.angle_gamma   90.00
#
_symmetry.space_group_name_H-M   'P 1'
#
loop_
_entity.id
_entity.type
_entity.pdbx_description
1 polymer ?
#
loop_
_entity_poly.entity_id
_entity_poly.type
_entity_poly.pdbx_seq_one_letter_code
_entity_poly.pdbx_strand_id
1 'polypeptide(L)'
;MNNNQNKLNPNRRQEWSGVTLAEYVEQRNGVPLGNSNSLQNMLRRSFGASSFARFWQYWNPIWGYGLGKYVYSPLQRVLPMAIALIMTFVISGALHDLVTMALRRSVTFFFTPWFFILGVGVVVGRAVKMDLSNYSWWIRASVHLIYLLLGAILTILAKRVLEIP
;
A
#
# COMPACT_ATOMS: atom_id res chain seq x y z
N MET A 1 -3.66 14.89 30.04
CA MET A 1 -4.39 14.77 28.76
C MET A 1 -3.78 15.76 27.77
N ASN A 2 -2.89 15.33 26.88
CA ASN A 2 -2.35 16.21 25.83
C ASN A 2 -2.72 15.67 24.45
N ASN A 3 -3.63 16.41 23.82
CA ASN A 3 -4.14 16.24 22.47
C ASN A 3 -3.01 16.41 21.44
N ASN A 4 -2.36 15.33 21.03
CA ASN A 4 -1.61 15.32 19.78
C ASN A 4 -2.57 15.11 18.61
N GLN A 5 -3.26 16.19 18.24
CA GLN A 5 -3.86 16.32 16.93
C GLN A 5 -2.76 16.40 15.88
N ASN A 6 -2.27 15.23 15.45
CA ASN A 6 -1.61 15.08 14.16
C ASN A 6 -2.64 15.33 13.05
N LYS A 7 -2.94 16.62 12.81
CA LYS A 7 -3.52 17.06 11.54
C LYS A 7 -2.50 16.73 10.47
N LEU A 8 -2.75 15.66 9.73
CA LEU A 8 -1.96 15.22 8.57
C LEU A 8 -1.96 16.34 7.53
N ASN A 9 -0.91 17.16 7.53
CA ASN A 9 -0.63 18.10 6.46
C ASN A 9 -0.25 17.28 5.20
N PRO A 10 -1.04 17.35 4.12
CA PRO A 10 -0.80 16.54 2.92
C PRO A 10 0.48 16.92 2.15
N ASN A 11 1.13 18.04 2.48
CA ASN A 11 2.31 18.57 1.79
C ASN A 11 3.65 18.36 2.53
N ARG A 12 3.68 17.68 3.69
CA ARG A 12 4.95 17.43 4.39
C ARG A 12 5.69 16.26 3.72
N ARG A 13 6.84 16.53 3.08
CA ARG A 13 7.81 15.47 2.68
C ARG A 13 8.05 14.58 3.90
N GLN A 14 7.86 13.27 3.76
CA GLN A 14 8.06 12.33 4.87
C GLN A 14 9.56 12.24 5.18
N GLU A 15 10.03 13.05 6.12
CA GLU A 15 11.34 12.86 6.74
C GLU A 15 11.25 11.66 7.69
N TRP A 16 11.78 10.52 7.23
CA TRP A 16 11.89 9.27 8.01
C TRP A 16 12.98 9.33 9.10
N SER A 17 13.53 10.52 9.38
CA SER A 17 14.59 10.72 10.37
C SER A 17 14.01 10.64 11.77
N GLY A 18 14.04 9.44 12.37
CA GLY A 18 13.83 9.24 13.81
C GLY A 18 12.92 8.08 14.18
N VAL A 19 12.07 7.59 13.28
CA VAL A 19 11.15 6.47 13.59
C VAL A 19 11.82 5.14 13.24
N THR A 20 11.98 4.28 14.24
CA THR A 20 12.47 2.92 14.08
C THR A 20 11.40 2.02 13.43
N LEU A 21 11.81 0.88 12.87
CA LEU A 21 10.87 -0.10 12.32
C LEU A 21 9.86 -0.57 13.38
N ALA A 22 10.32 -0.79 14.63
CA ALA A 22 9.46 -1.25 15.71
C ALA A 22 8.36 -0.23 16.04
N GLU A 23 8.73 1.05 16.21
CA GLU A 23 7.78 2.14 16.46
C GLU A 23 6.81 2.32 15.29
N TYR A 24 7.31 2.23 14.04
CA TYR A 24 6.47 2.32 12.86
C TYR A 24 5.42 1.19 12.84
N VAL A 25 5.84 -0.05 13.09
CA VAL A 25 4.95 -1.21 13.10
C VAL A 25 3.93 -1.11 14.22
N GLU A 26 4.36 -0.71 15.42
CA GLU A 26 3.47 -0.52 16.56
C GLU A 26 2.43 0.56 16.29
N GLN A 27 2.80 1.68 15.67
CA GLN A 27 1.85 2.72 15.29
C GLN A 27 0.79 2.21 14.30
N ARG A 28 1.19 1.37 13.33
CA ARG A 28 0.30 0.87 12.27
C ARG A 28 -0.57 -0.29 12.72
N ASN A 29 -0.02 -1.26 13.45
CA ASN A 29 -0.73 -2.46 13.89
C ASN A 29 -1.35 -2.32 15.29
N GLY A 30 -0.91 -1.34 16.09
CA GLY A 30 -1.33 -1.16 17.48
C GLY A 30 -0.75 -2.19 18.45
N VAL A 31 0.21 -3.01 17.99
CA VAL A 31 0.93 -4.00 18.80
C VAL A 31 2.40 -4.02 18.38
N PRO A 32 3.33 -4.36 19.28
CA PRO A 32 4.76 -4.44 18.96
C PRO A 32 5.09 -5.43 17.84
N LEU A 33 6.23 -5.22 17.19
CA LEU A 33 6.76 -6.14 16.18
C LEU A 33 6.96 -7.55 16.79
N GLY A 34 6.55 -8.59 16.06
CA GLY A 34 6.63 -9.99 16.51
C GLY A 34 5.45 -10.45 17.39
N ASN A 35 4.50 -9.57 17.72
CA ASN A 35 3.31 -9.97 18.48
C ASN A 35 2.38 -10.90 17.67
N SER A 36 1.81 -11.92 18.32
CA SER A 36 0.92 -12.91 17.70
C SER A 36 -0.35 -12.29 17.09
N ASN A 37 -0.84 -11.18 17.64
CA ASN A 37 -2.01 -10.46 17.13
C ASN A 37 -1.69 -9.56 15.92
N SER A 38 -0.43 -9.49 15.48
CA SER A 38 0.00 -8.59 14.41
C SER A 38 -0.76 -8.83 13.11
N LEU A 39 -0.90 -10.09 12.67
CA LEU A 39 -1.62 -10.44 11.44
C LEU A 39 -3.10 -10.07 11.52
N GLN A 40 -3.77 -10.43 12.62
CA GLN A 40 -5.18 -10.13 12.83
C GLN A 40 -5.44 -8.61 12.82
N ASN A 41 -4.61 -7.84 13.53
CA ASN A 41 -4.73 -6.39 13.58
C ASN A 41 -4.44 -5.75 12.24
N MET A 42 -3.42 -6.22 11.52
CA MET A 42 -3.08 -5.75 10.17
C MET A 42 -4.28 -5.93 9.22
N LEU A 43 -4.88 -7.13 9.18
CA LEU A 43 -6.03 -7.42 8.32
C LEU A 43 -7.26 -6.58 8.72
N ARG A 44 -7.60 -6.56 10.01
CA ARG A 44 -8.74 -5.79 10.53
C ARG A 44 -8.62 -4.30 10.24
N ARG A 45 -7.42 -3.73 10.38
CA ARG A 45 -7.15 -2.31 10.11
C ARG A 45 -7.10 -2.00 8.62
N SER A 46 -6.50 -2.89 7.81
CA SER A 46 -6.43 -2.72 6.36
C SER A 46 -7.82 -2.71 5.74
N PHE A 47 -8.61 -3.76 5.95
CA PHE A 47 -9.98 -3.85 5.42
C PHE A 47 -10.95 -2.85 6.07
N GLY A 48 -10.67 -2.42 7.30
CA GLY A 48 -11.40 -1.36 7.99
C GLY A 48 -10.93 0.06 7.65
N ALA A 49 -9.99 0.24 6.71
CA ALA A 49 -9.43 1.55 6.40
C ALA A 49 -10.49 2.48 5.79
N SER A 50 -10.32 3.78 5.99
CA SER A 50 -11.23 4.79 5.44
C SER A 50 -10.92 5.15 3.98
N SER A 51 -9.82 4.68 3.41
CA SER A 51 -9.44 4.96 2.02
C SER A 51 -8.39 3.97 1.53
N PHE A 52 -8.22 3.85 0.22
CA PHE A 52 -7.19 2.99 -0.38
C PHE A 52 -5.78 3.36 0.09
N ALA A 53 -5.48 4.66 0.22
CA ALA A 53 -4.18 5.08 0.75
C ALA A 53 -3.93 4.57 2.17
N ARG A 54 -4.97 4.55 3.01
CA ARG A 54 -4.87 4.10 4.39
C ARG A 54 -4.84 2.57 4.51
N PHE A 55 -5.50 1.85 3.59
CA PHE A 55 -5.37 0.40 3.45
C PHE A 55 -3.91 0.01 3.29
N TRP A 56 -3.19 0.60 2.33
CA TRP A 56 -1.79 0.26 2.06
C TRP A 56 -0.80 0.73 3.13
N GLN A 57 -1.21 1.67 4.00
CA GLN A 57 -0.42 2.01 5.19
C GLN A 57 -0.51 0.96 6.29
N TYR A 58 -1.63 0.21 6.35
CA TYR A 58 -1.82 -0.87 7.30
C TYR A 58 -1.39 -2.22 6.73
N TRP A 59 -1.49 -2.41 5.42
CA TRP A 59 -1.11 -3.65 4.75
C TRP A 59 0.40 -3.84 4.80
N ASN A 60 0.85 -4.86 5.54
CA ASN A 60 2.25 -5.23 5.74
C ASN A 60 3.15 -4.02 6.11
N PRO A 61 3.08 -3.53 7.36
CA PRO A 61 3.80 -2.33 7.76
C PRO A 61 5.33 -2.48 7.72
N ILE A 62 5.86 -3.71 7.83
CA ILE A 62 7.31 -3.95 7.69
C ILE A 62 7.74 -3.63 6.25
N TRP A 63 7.01 -4.18 5.28
CA TRP A 63 7.24 -3.91 3.86
C TRP A 63 7.02 -2.43 3.52
N GLY A 64 5.94 -1.84 4.05
CA GLY A 64 5.63 -0.43 3.87
C GLY A 64 6.71 0.51 4.44
N TYR A 65 7.32 0.16 5.57
CA TYR A 65 8.46 0.90 6.14
C TYR A 65 9.67 0.87 5.19
N GLY A 66 10.04 -0.31 4.69
CA GLY A 66 11.16 -0.49 3.76
C GLY A 66 10.96 0.31 2.47
N LEU A 67 9.80 0.15 1.82
CA LEU A 67 9.46 0.91 0.62
C LEU A 67 9.41 2.42 0.89
N GLY A 68 8.82 2.84 2.00
CA GLY A 68 8.73 4.24 2.39
C GLY A 68 10.10 4.90 2.51
N LYS A 69 11.01 4.23 3.22
CA LYS A 69 12.37 4.74 3.50
C LYS A 69 13.30 4.68 2.30
N TYR A 70 13.32 3.56 1.57
CA TYR A 70 14.34 3.29 0.55
C TYR A 70 13.86 3.51 -0.89
N VAL A 71 12.55 3.62 -1.13
CA VAL A 71 12.00 3.81 -2.49
C VAL A 71 11.26 5.13 -2.58
N TYR A 72 10.17 5.28 -1.82
CA TYR A 72 9.29 6.45 -1.93
C TYR A 72 10.00 7.76 -1.56
N SER A 73 10.66 7.82 -0.40
CA SER A 73 11.34 9.04 0.07
C SER A 73 12.44 9.52 -0.90
N PRO A 74 13.33 8.64 -1.41
CA PRO A 74 14.26 9.02 -2.47
C PRO A 74 13.57 9.51 -3.74
N LEU A 75 12.53 8.81 -4.23
CA LEU A 75 11.80 9.20 -5.43
C LEU A 75 11.12 10.57 -5.29
N GLN A 76 10.59 10.90 -4.12
CA GLN A 76 9.97 12.20 -3.86
C GLN A 76 10.93 13.39 -3.96
N ARG A 77 12.25 13.16 -3.97
CA ARG A 77 13.24 14.24 -4.16
C ARG A 77 13.27 14.76 -5.60
N VAL A 78 12.82 13.94 -6.55
CA VAL A 78 12.91 14.25 -7.99
C VAL A 78 11.56 14.14 -8.71
N LEU A 79 10.59 13.40 -8.17
CA LEU A 79 9.27 13.20 -8.77
C LEU A 79 8.14 13.85 -7.95
N PRO A 80 7.05 14.28 -8.62
CA PRO A 80 5.80 14.62 -7.94
C PRO A 80 5.28 13.47 -7.09
N MET A 81 4.61 13.81 -5.98
CA MET A 81 4.15 12.84 -4.97
C MET A 81 3.34 11.67 -5.57
N ALA A 82 2.43 11.95 -6.51
CA ALA A 82 1.60 10.94 -7.15
C ALA A 82 2.44 9.94 -7.96
N ILE A 83 3.40 10.45 -8.74
CA ILE A 83 4.28 9.62 -9.58
C ILE A 83 5.22 8.79 -8.69
N ALA A 84 5.82 9.40 -7.67
CA ALA A 84 6.65 8.68 -6.70
C ALA A 84 5.88 7.52 -6.02
N LEU A 85 4.60 7.74 -5.70
CA LEU A 85 3.76 6.71 -5.10
C LEU A 85 3.51 5.56 -6.08
N ILE A 86 3.07 5.85 -7.31
CA ILE A 86 2.84 4.82 -8.34
C ILE A 86 4.12 4.03 -8.60
N MET A 87 5.26 4.71 -8.76
CA MET A 87 6.56 4.05 -8.95
C MET A 87 6.93 3.15 -7.77
N THR A 88 6.62 3.55 -6.53
CA THR A 88 6.84 2.71 -5.35
C THR A 88 6.01 1.43 -5.41
N PHE A 89 4.76 1.52 -5.87
CA PHE A 89 3.92 0.33 -6.11
C PHE A 89 4.50 -0.56 -7.21
N VAL A 90 4.91 0.02 -8.34
CA VAL A 90 5.53 -0.73 -9.45
C VAL A 90 6.78 -1.47 -8.99
N ILE A 91 7.68 -0.81 -8.26
CA ILE A 91 8.90 -1.42 -7.71
C ILE A 91 8.53 -2.54 -6.73
N SER A 92 7.54 -2.32 -5.86
CA SER A 92 7.01 -3.38 -4.99
C SER A 92 6.52 -4.58 -5.79
N GLY A 93 5.73 -4.37 -6.84
CA GLY A 93 5.23 -5.42 -7.71
C GLY A 93 6.36 -6.19 -8.41
N ALA A 94 7.36 -5.47 -8.92
CA ALA A 94 8.53 -6.07 -9.55
C ALA A 94 9.31 -6.97 -8.59
N LEU A 95 9.47 -6.56 -7.33
CA LEU A 95 10.11 -7.40 -6.31
C LEU A 95 9.31 -8.69 -6.04
N HIS A 96 7.97 -8.64 -6.05
CA HIS A 96 7.13 -9.83 -5.88
C HIS A 96 7.21 -10.76 -7.11
N ASP A 97 7.21 -10.20 -8.32
CA ASP A 97 7.40 -10.98 -9.55
C ASP A 97 8.79 -11.64 -9.53
N LEU A 98 9.86 -10.92 -9.17
CA LEU A 98 11.21 -11.50 -9.05
C LEU A 98 11.27 -12.69 -8.09
N VAL A 99 10.65 -12.57 -6.91
CA VAL A 99 10.57 -13.69 -5.95
C VAL A 99 9.77 -14.85 -6.55
N THR A 100 8.65 -14.56 -7.21
CA THR A 100 7.80 -15.59 -7.83
C THR A 100 8.53 -16.31 -8.96
N MET A 101 9.23 -15.58 -9.82
CA MET A 101 10.02 -16.12 -10.93
C MET A 101 11.19 -16.95 -10.42
N ALA A 102 11.87 -16.52 -9.34
CA ALA A 102 12.94 -17.31 -8.73
C ALA A 102 12.43 -18.65 -8.16
N LEU A 103 11.26 -18.65 -7.52
CA LEU A 103 10.65 -19.85 -6.96
C LEU A 103 10.09 -20.79 -8.05
N ARG A 104 9.44 -20.23 -9.08
CA ARG A 104 8.80 -21.02 -10.16
C ARG A 104 9.77 -21.39 -11.28
N ARG A 105 10.93 -20.74 -11.36
CA ARG A 105 11.89 -20.84 -12.48
C ARG A 105 11.26 -20.57 -13.85
N SER A 106 10.25 -19.71 -13.90
CA SER A 106 9.59 -19.27 -15.13
C SER A 106 9.36 -17.76 -15.10
N VAL A 107 9.41 -17.13 -16.28
CA VAL A 107 9.15 -15.69 -16.41
C VAL A 107 7.65 -15.46 -16.26
N THR A 108 7.26 -14.57 -15.35
CA THR A 108 5.88 -14.15 -15.20
C THR A 108 5.79 -12.76 -14.57
N PHE A 109 4.90 -11.91 -15.09
CA PHE A 109 4.67 -10.56 -14.61
C PHE A 109 3.20 -10.36 -14.24
N PHE A 110 2.85 -10.72 -13.02
CA PHE A 110 1.50 -10.50 -12.51
C PHE A 110 1.46 -9.34 -11.51
N PHE A 111 2.39 -9.31 -10.55
CA PHE A 111 2.36 -8.34 -9.47
C PHE A 111 2.74 -6.94 -9.94
N THR A 112 3.63 -6.79 -10.91
CA THR A 112 4.01 -5.47 -11.47
C THR A 112 2.83 -4.72 -12.08
N PRO A 113 2.11 -5.25 -13.09
CA PRO A 113 0.93 -4.59 -13.64
C PRO A 113 -0.20 -4.46 -12.62
N TRP A 114 -0.38 -5.43 -11.73
CA TRP A 114 -1.41 -5.35 -10.69
C TRP A 114 -1.14 -4.23 -9.70
N PHE A 115 0.08 -4.12 -9.17
CA PHE A 115 0.45 -3.05 -8.26
C PHE A 115 0.44 -1.69 -8.95
N PHE A 116 0.74 -1.59 -10.24
CA PHE A 116 0.55 -0.36 -11.00
C PHE A 116 -0.91 0.11 -10.96
N ILE A 117 -1.86 -0.77 -11.29
CA ILE A 117 -3.30 -0.46 -11.28
C ILE A 117 -3.77 -0.05 -9.88
N LEU A 118 -3.31 -0.77 -8.84
CA LEU A 118 -3.59 -0.41 -7.46
C LEU A 118 -2.97 0.95 -7.08
N GLY A 119 -1.72 1.21 -7.46
CA GLY A 119 -1.06 2.49 -7.22
C GLY A 119 -1.83 3.68 -7.84
N VAL A 120 -2.32 3.50 -9.07
CA VAL A 120 -3.22 4.47 -9.73
C VAL A 120 -4.50 4.64 -8.92
N GLY A 121 -5.14 3.54 -8.49
CA GLY A 121 -6.32 3.58 -7.64
C GLY A 121 -6.11 4.38 -6.34
N VAL A 122 -4.95 4.26 -5.70
CA VAL A 122 -4.59 5.06 -4.52
C VAL A 122 -4.48 6.55 -4.86
N VAL A 123 -3.83 6.90 -5.97
CA VAL A 123 -3.71 8.30 -6.41
C VAL A 123 -5.07 8.90 -6.75
N VAL A 124 -5.90 8.18 -7.51
CA VAL A 124 -7.26 8.60 -7.83
C VAL A 124 -8.09 8.77 -6.56
N GLY A 125 -8.05 7.79 -5.65
CA GLY A 125 -8.74 7.86 -4.35
C GLY A 125 -8.33 9.08 -3.52
N ARG A 126 -7.04 9.47 -3.56
CA ARG A 126 -6.58 10.73 -2.93
C ARG A 126 -7.11 11.96 -3.66
N ALA A 127 -7.08 11.97 -4.99
CA ALA A 127 -7.51 13.10 -5.81
C ALA A 127 -9.01 13.44 -5.58
N VAL A 128 -9.85 12.41 -5.46
CA VAL A 128 -11.29 12.57 -5.15
C VAL A 128 -11.59 12.71 -3.65
N LYS A 129 -10.56 12.79 -2.80
CA LYS A 129 -10.69 12.88 -1.33
C LYS A 129 -11.56 11.78 -0.73
N MET A 130 -11.38 10.55 -1.20
CA MET A 130 -12.13 9.38 -0.76
C MET A 130 -12.10 9.24 0.77
N ASP A 131 -13.28 9.16 1.38
CA ASP A 131 -13.46 8.87 2.79
C ASP A 131 -14.64 7.92 3.03
N LEU A 132 -14.32 6.74 3.55
CA LEU A 132 -15.28 5.70 3.92
C LEU A 132 -15.52 5.65 5.43
N SER A 133 -15.05 6.63 6.20
CA SER A 133 -15.14 6.66 7.67
C SER A 133 -16.56 6.51 8.22
N ASN A 134 -17.56 7.02 7.50
CA ASN A 134 -18.98 6.96 7.87
C ASN A 134 -19.63 5.59 7.61
N TYR A 135 -18.95 4.66 6.95
CA TYR A 135 -19.48 3.34 6.65
C TYR A 135 -19.04 2.30 7.68
N SER A 136 -19.87 1.26 7.84
CA SER A 136 -19.55 0.13 8.71
C SER A 136 -18.27 -0.58 8.26
N TRP A 137 -17.66 -1.35 9.17
CA TRP A 137 -16.45 -2.12 8.85
C TRP A 137 -16.66 -3.07 7.66
N TRP A 138 -17.82 -3.73 7.58
CA TRP A 138 -18.14 -4.68 6.50
C TRP A 138 -18.20 -4.00 5.13
N ILE A 139 -18.86 -2.83 5.05
CA ILE A 139 -18.92 -2.06 3.79
C ILE A 139 -17.51 -1.65 3.37
N ARG A 140 -16.70 -1.15 4.30
CA ARG A 140 -15.29 -0.80 4.01
C ARG A 140 -14.52 -2.02 3.53
N ALA A 141 -14.65 -3.16 4.20
CA ALA A 141 -13.97 -4.38 3.82
C ALA A 141 -14.36 -4.83 2.41
N SER A 142 -15.66 -4.81 2.07
CA SER A 142 -16.17 -5.13 0.74
C SER A 142 -15.61 -4.19 -0.33
N VAL A 143 -15.57 -2.88 -0.09
CA VAL A 143 -15.01 -1.91 -1.04
C VAL A 143 -13.52 -2.18 -1.29
N HIS A 144 -12.74 -2.46 -0.25
CA HIS A 144 -11.31 -2.78 -0.41
C HIS A 144 -11.09 -4.13 -1.10
N LEU A 145 -11.91 -5.13 -0.81
CA LEU A 145 -11.86 -6.43 -1.48
C LEU A 145 -12.19 -6.29 -2.98
N ILE A 146 -13.27 -5.58 -3.31
CA ILE A 146 -13.65 -5.30 -4.70
C ILE A 146 -12.52 -4.55 -5.41
N TYR A 147 -11.91 -3.55 -4.77
CA TYR A 147 -10.77 -2.82 -5.31
C TYR A 147 -9.58 -3.74 -5.66
N LEU A 148 -9.20 -4.66 -4.77
CA LEU A 148 -8.14 -5.64 -5.03
C LEU A 148 -8.50 -6.59 -6.19
N LEU A 149 -9.73 -7.11 -6.18
CA LEU A 149 -10.23 -8.04 -7.18
C LEU A 149 -10.37 -7.40 -8.57
N LEU A 150 -10.88 -6.18 -8.64
CA LEU A 150 -10.96 -5.42 -9.90
C LEU A 150 -9.56 -5.18 -10.46
N GLY A 151 -8.59 -4.79 -9.62
CA GLY A 151 -7.20 -4.67 -10.06
C GLY A 151 -6.66 -5.98 -10.63
N ALA A 152 -6.95 -7.11 -9.99
CA ALA A 152 -6.50 -8.43 -10.44
C ALA A 152 -7.17 -8.83 -11.77
N ILE A 153 -8.48 -8.62 -11.91
CA ILE A 153 -9.22 -8.89 -13.15
C ILE A 153 -8.65 -8.05 -14.29
N LEU A 154 -8.46 -6.75 -14.08
CA LEU A 154 -7.86 -5.85 -15.09
C LEU A 154 -6.46 -6.31 -15.48
N THR A 155 -5.67 -6.81 -14.53
CA THR A 155 -4.35 -7.37 -14.81
C THR A 155 -4.43 -8.61 -15.70
N ILE A 156 -5.32 -9.55 -15.37
CA ILE A 156 -5.51 -10.78 -16.17
C ILE A 156 -5.94 -10.43 -17.59
N LEU A 157 -6.87 -9.49 -17.74
CA LEU A 157 -7.32 -9.01 -19.05
C LEU A 157 -6.18 -8.34 -19.81
N ALA A 158 -5.42 -7.46 -19.17
CA ALA A 158 -4.27 -6.79 -19.79
C ALA A 158 -3.19 -7.79 -20.23
N LYS A 159 -2.86 -8.78 -19.39
CA LYS A 159 -1.91 -9.84 -19.75
C LYS A 159 -2.37 -10.62 -20.98
N ARG A 160 -3.68 -10.92 -21.06
CA ARG A 160 -4.26 -11.65 -22.18
C ARG A 160 -4.23 -10.84 -23.49
N VAL A 161 -4.50 -9.54 -23.42
CA VAL A 161 -4.55 -8.65 -24.59
C VAL A 161 -3.16 -8.25 -25.07
N LEU A 162 -2.22 -8.05 -24.15
CA LEU A 162 -0.86 -7.56 -24.43
C LEU A 162 0.19 -8.68 -24.48
N GLU A 163 -0.24 -9.94 -24.41
CA GLU A 163 0.62 -11.14 -24.45
C GLU A 163 1.77 -11.10 -23.42
N ILE A 164 1.50 -10.53 -22.24
CA ILE A 164 2.49 -10.45 -21.16
C ILE A 164 2.64 -11.84 -20.51
N PRO A 165 3.87 -12.37 -20.36
CA PRO A 165 4.10 -13.67 -19.72
C PRO A 165 3.70 -13.70 -18.23
#